data_AF-A0A2K8LV77-F1
#
_entry.id   AF-A0A2K8LV77-F1
#
_cell.length_a   1.000
_cell.length_b   1.000
_cell.length_c   1.000
_cell.angle_alpha   90.00
_cell.angle_beta   90.00
_cell.angle_gamma   90.00
#
_symmetry.space_group_name_H-M   'P 1'
#
loop_
_entity.id
_entity.type
_entity.pdbx_description
1 polymer ?
#
loop_
_entity_poly.entity_id
_entity_poly.type
_entity_poly.pdbx_seq_one_letter_code
_entity_poly.pdbx_strand_id
1 'polypeptide(L)'
;MRNFLRLRPVRHILVTSAVVFVACAAVFVVQLLEFNSTRPRLQGLTANATGIVARVDDDTVTVRFPVPNQPEANAAVELDTTPPPLGAKVPVRYDPSAPSRAVTTGASALVTADRASTYATVTVVAVLAMLAVNGFLLFKRFVQPSRRKAGASVPMRRIKVQRGLLTRSWLEADTATPRWIPVYFSPTLIGLPSPSRVEVLGDLRTDRHVAVRIDGEVLYPAGSVRTAEPRGRRLDNPSEPDEERTLAAATPVRLARQFRADLPVLAVAPVVGAFWALVDGSGFAGWLTVSVLIAAFGFWWAALRGSDPSL
;
A
#
# COMPACT_ATOMS: atom_id res chain seq x y z
N MET A 1 19.18 1.00 -18.41
CA MET A 1 18.43 0.94 -17.13
C MET A 1 19.18 1.55 -15.94
N ARG A 2 20.51 1.37 -15.81
CA ARG A 2 21.34 1.85 -14.67
C ARG A 2 21.21 3.35 -14.30
N ASN A 3 20.82 4.23 -15.22
CA ASN A 3 20.72 5.67 -14.93
C ASN A 3 19.42 6.08 -14.19
N PHE A 4 18.32 5.32 -14.31
CA PHE A 4 17.05 5.68 -13.65
C PHE A 4 17.12 5.58 -12.12
N LEU A 5 17.93 4.68 -11.58
CA LEU A 5 18.10 4.49 -10.14
C LEU A 5 18.74 5.70 -9.45
N ARG A 6 19.42 6.57 -10.21
CA ARG A 6 20.00 7.82 -9.69
C ARG A 6 18.95 8.92 -9.57
N LEU A 7 17.81 8.80 -10.25
CA LEU A 7 16.75 9.79 -10.20
C LEU A 7 16.13 9.80 -8.80
N ARG A 8 16.09 10.98 -8.19
CA ARG A 8 15.42 11.23 -6.91
C ARG A 8 14.01 10.63 -6.82
N PRO A 9 13.08 10.87 -7.77
CA PRO A 9 11.73 10.29 -7.67
C PRO A 9 11.73 8.77 -7.67
N VAL A 10 12.62 8.13 -8.44
CA VAL A 10 12.74 6.67 -8.46
C VAL A 10 13.24 6.17 -7.10
N ARG A 11 14.25 6.82 -6.52
CA ARG A 11 14.74 6.49 -5.17
C ARG A 11 13.66 6.64 -4.11
N HIS A 12 12.87 7.72 -4.16
CA HIS A 12 11.77 7.93 -3.22
C HIS A 12 10.69 6.83 -3.33
N ILE A 13 10.32 6.46 -4.55
CA ILE A 13 9.39 5.35 -4.82
C ILE A 13 9.98 4.02 -4.33
N LEU A 14 11.26 3.75 -4.58
CA LEU A 14 11.91 2.51 -4.13
C LEU A 14 11.97 2.41 -2.61
N VAL A 15 12.36 3.49 -1.91
CA VAL A 15 12.41 3.50 -0.44
C VAL A 15 11.03 3.30 0.17
N THR A 16 10.00 4.00 -0.32
CA THR A 16 8.63 3.82 0.18
C THR A 16 8.05 2.45 -0.18
N SER A 17 8.40 1.89 -1.33
CA SER A 17 8.04 0.50 -1.69
C SER A 17 8.74 -0.52 -0.79
N ALA A 18 9.99 -0.26 -0.39
CA ALA A 18 10.70 -1.12 0.55
C ALA A 18 10.04 -1.10 1.93
N VAL A 19 9.53 0.06 2.38
CA VAL A 19 8.74 0.15 3.62
C VAL A 19 7.47 -0.70 3.54
N VAL A 20 6.72 -0.63 2.43
CA VAL A 20 5.55 -1.51 2.20
C VAL A 20 5.96 -2.98 2.22
N PHE A 21 7.04 -3.33 1.51
CA PHE A 21 7.52 -4.71 1.44
C PHE A 21 7.91 -5.25 2.82
N VAL A 22 8.62 -4.46 3.64
CA VAL A 22 9.01 -4.84 5.00
C VAL A 22 7.78 -5.01 5.90
N ALA A 23 6.81 -4.09 5.83
CA ALA A 23 5.57 -4.20 6.59
C ALA A 23 4.78 -5.47 6.21
N CYS A 24 4.60 -5.72 4.91
CA CYS A 24 3.96 -6.94 4.41
C CYS A 24 4.75 -8.20 4.80
N ALA A 25 6.07 -8.20 4.70
CA ALA A 25 6.90 -9.34 5.08
C ALA A 25 6.77 -9.66 6.58
N ALA A 26 6.76 -8.65 7.45
CA ALA A 26 6.57 -8.83 8.88
C ALA A 26 5.20 -9.45 9.18
N VAL A 27 4.12 -8.94 8.57
CA VAL A 27 2.78 -9.52 8.72
C VAL A 27 2.76 -10.96 8.22
N PHE A 28 3.28 -11.21 7.02
CA PHE A 28 3.33 -12.56 6.45
C PHE A 28 4.06 -13.55 7.36
N VAL A 29 5.19 -13.15 7.95
CA VAL A 29 5.95 -13.99 8.89
C VAL A 29 5.12 -14.32 10.14
N VAL A 30 4.44 -13.33 10.73
CA VAL A 30 3.56 -13.57 11.89
C VAL A 30 2.45 -14.56 11.53
N GLN A 31 1.76 -14.36 10.41
CA GLN A 31 0.69 -15.26 9.96
C GLN A 31 1.22 -16.68 9.68
N LEU A 32 2.42 -16.79 9.10
CA LEU A 32 3.05 -18.08 8.84
C LEU A 32 3.40 -18.81 10.14
N LEU A 33 3.85 -18.09 11.17
CA LEU A 33 4.15 -18.66 12.48
C LEU A 33 2.86 -19.17 13.16
N GLU A 34 1.78 -18.37 13.16
CA GLU A 34 0.47 -18.76 13.70
C GLU A 34 -0.12 -19.97 12.97
N PHE A 35 0.00 -20.00 11.64
CA PHE A 35 -0.43 -21.15 10.85
C PHE A 35 0.36 -22.41 11.23
N ASN A 36 1.70 -22.29 11.32
CA ASN A 36 2.57 -23.42 11.65
C ASN A 36 2.39 -23.91 13.09
N SER A 37 2.07 -23.04 14.06
CA SER A 37 1.76 -23.47 15.44
C SER A 37 0.44 -24.21 15.52
N THR A 38 -0.51 -23.90 14.64
CA THR A 38 -1.86 -24.48 14.64
C THR A 38 -1.95 -25.76 13.82
N ARG A 39 -1.12 -25.88 12.78
CA ARG A 39 -1.08 -27.02 11.85
C ARG A 39 -1.00 -28.40 12.55
N PRO A 40 -0.16 -28.62 13.59
CA PRO A 40 -0.11 -29.90 14.28
C PRO A 40 -1.46 -30.31 14.89
N ARG A 41 -2.28 -29.35 15.35
CA ARG A 41 -3.62 -29.64 15.90
C ARG A 41 -4.58 -30.14 14.83
N LEU A 42 -4.44 -29.66 13.60
CA LEU A 42 -5.31 -30.00 12.47
C LEU A 42 -4.83 -31.21 11.64
N GLN A 43 -3.56 -31.56 11.75
CA GLN A 43 -2.98 -32.66 10.99
C GLN A 43 -3.51 -34.01 11.48
N GLY A 44 -3.97 -34.84 10.55
CA GLY A 44 -4.50 -36.18 10.81
C GLY A 44 -6.02 -36.26 10.96
N LEU A 45 -6.72 -35.13 10.99
CA LEU A 45 -8.18 -35.06 11.13
C LEU A 45 -8.89 -35.43 9.80
N THR A 46 -8.94 -36.73 9.48
CA THR A 46 -9.43 -37.23 8.19
C THR A 46 -10.82 -37.85 8.25
N ALA A 47 -11.28 -38.31 9.41
CA ALA A 47 -12.61 -38.87 9.57
C ALA A 47 -13.62 -37.83 10.03
N ASN A 48 -14.89 -38.05 9.67
CA ASN A 48 -16.01 -37.19 10.05
C ASN A 48 -17.05 -38.01 10.83
N ALA A 49 -17.68 -37.39 11.82
CA ALA A 49 -18.82 -37.92 12.55
C ALA A 49 -19.80 -36.80 12.90
N THR A 50 -21.00 -37.15 13.34
CA THR A 50 -21.91 -36.20 14.01
C THR A 50 -21.82 -36.47 15.51
N GLY A 51 -21.39 -35.47 16.27
CA GLY A 51 -21.30 -35.52 17.71
C GLY A 51 -22.42 -34.77 18.41
N ILE A 52 -22.53 -34.96 19.71
CA ILE A 52 -23.46 -34.24 20.60
C ILE A 52 -22.64 -33.47 21.61
N VAL A 53 -22.98 -32.19 21.83
CA VAL A 53 -22.37 -31.36 22.87
C VAL A 53 -22.77 -31.92 24.23
N ALA A 54 -21.82 -32.56 24.92
CA ALA A 54 -22.03 -33.21 26.21
C ALA A 54 -21.79 -32.26 27.38
N ARG A 55 -20.88 -31.28 27.21
CA ARG A 55 -20.54 -30.28 28.23
C ARG A 55 -20.11 -28.98 27.56
N VAL A 56 -20.41 -27.84 28.19
CA VAL A 56 -19.99 -26.50 27.80
C VAL A 56 -19.36 -25.85 29.03
N ASP A 57 -18.07 -25.49 28.94
CA ASP A 57 -17.32 -24.76 29.96
C ASP A 57 -16.73 -23.51 29.28
N ASP A 58 -17.34 -22.34 29.50
CA ASP A 58 -16.95 -21.06 28.87
C ASP A 58 -16.77 -21.13 27.34
N ASP A 59 -15.54 -21.21 26.85
CA ASP A 59 -15.17 -21.30 25.43
C ASP A 59 -14.90 -22.74 24.96
N THR A 60 -14.93 -23.71 25.87
CA THR A 60 -14.56 -25.09 25.60
C THR A 60 -15.79 -25.98 25.63
N VAL A 61 -16.02 -26.72 24.54
CA VAL A 61 -17.09 -27.73 24.46
C VAL A 61 -16.52 -29.13 24.47
N THR A 62 -17.12 -30.01 25.27
CA THR A 62 -16.85 -31.45 25.16
C THR A 62 -17.89 -32.06 24.23
N VAL A 63 -17.43 -32.64 23.12
CA VAL A 63 -18.29 -33.29 22.14
C VAL A 63 -18.11 -34.80 22.24
N ARG A 64 -19.24 -35.51 22.37
CA ARG A 64 -19.29 -36.98 22.35
C ARG A 64 -19.73 -37.46 20.98
N PHE A 65 -19.03 -38.41 20.37
CA PHE A 65 -19.33 -38.88 19.02
C PHE A 65 -18.95 -40.36 18.80
N PRO A 66 -19.63 -41.06 17.87
CA PRO A 66 -19.34 -42.45 17.58
C PRO A 66 -18.04 -42.59 16.77
N VAL A 67 -17.28 -43.64 17.05
CA VAL A 67 -16.07 -44.04 16.31
C VAL A 67 -16.24 -45.47 15.80
N PRO A 68 -15.93 -45.79 14.54
CA PRO A 68 -16.05 -47.15 14.01
C PRO A 68 -15.24 -48.16 14.83
N ASN A 69 -15.87 -49.27 15.23
CA ASN A 69 -15.26 -50.38 15.95
C ASN A 69 -14.60 -50.00 17.29
N GLN A 70 -15.00 -48.88 17.89
CA GLN A 70 -14.51 -48.40 19.18
C GLN A 70 -15.68 -47.85 20.02
N PRO A 71 -15.54 -47.75 21.35
CA PRO A 71 -16.47 -46.98 22.17
C PRO A 71 -16.60 -45.53 21.68
N GLU A 72 -17.70 -44.86 22.05
CA GLU A 72 -17.87 -43.43 21.77
C GLU A 72 -16.67 -42.63 22.32
N ALA A 73 -16.14 -41.73 21.50
CA ALA A 73 -15.06 -40.85 21.89
C ALA A 73 -15.62 -39.53 22.43
N ASN A 74 -14.84 -38.91 23.32
CA ASN A 74 -15.07 -37.54 23.78
C ASN A 74 -13.86 -36.69 23.42
N ALA A 75 -14.10 -35.48 22.92
CA ALA A 75 -13.04 -34.51 22.65
C ALA A 75 -13.43 -33.15 23.23
N ALA A 76 -12.49 -32.52 23.93
CA ALA A 76 -12.60 -31.13 24.35
C ALA A 76 -12.12 -30.23 23.21
N VAL A 77 -12.96 -29.29 22.80
CA VAL A 77 -12.72 -28.39 21.67
C VAL A 77 -12.94 -26.95 22.14
N GLU A 78 -11.86 -26.16 22.10
CA GLU A 78 -11.89 -24.71 22.33
C GLU A 78 -12.51 -24.02 21.10
N LEU A 79 -13.41 -23.06 21.33
CA LEU A 79 -14.17 -22.35 20.30
C LEU A 79 -13.87 -20.84 20.36
N ASP A 80 -13.73 -20.22 19.18
CA ASP A 80 -13.64 -18.75 19.02
C ASP A 80 -15.02 -18.11 18.78
N THR A 81 -16.09 -18.89 18.93
CA THR A 81 -17.48 -18.47 18.67
C THR A 81 -18.37 -18.84 19.84
N THR A 82 -19.55 -18.23 19.94
CA THR A 82 -20.55 -18.59 20.94
C THR A 82 -20.78 -20.10 20.96
N PRO A 83 -20.57 -20.78 22.10
CA PRO A 83 -20.74 -22.22 22.18
C PRO A 83 -22.17 -22.65 21.82
N PRO A 84 -22.34 -23.75 21.06
CA PRO A 84 -23.63 -24.34 20.85
C PRO A 84 -24.23 -24.84 22.17
N PRO A 85 -25.58 -24.87 22.30
CA PRO A 85 -26.22 -25.33 23.53
C PRO A 85 -25.96 -26.81 23.80
N LEU A 86 -26.02 -27.19 25.08
CA LEU A 86 -25.87 -28.59 25.50
C LEU A 86 -26.92 -29.48 24.80
N GLY A 87 -26.48 -30.64 24.32
CA GLY A 87 -27.31 -31.56 23.54
C GLY A 87 -27.39 -31.25 22.04
N ALA A 88 -26.83 -30.13 21.57
CA ALA A 88 -26.79 -29.81 20.14
C ALA A 88 -25.98 -30.85 19.35
N LYS A 89 -26.46 -31.18 18.15
CA LYS A 89 -25.72 -32.02 17.20
C LYS A 89 -24.77 -31.15 16.39
N VAL A 90 -23.50 -31.51 16.36
CA VAL A 90 -22.45 -30.76 15.67
C VAL A 90 -21.60 -31.67 14.79
N PRO A 91 -21.12 -31.19 13.62
CA PRO A 91 -20.18 -31.94 12.82
C PRO A 91 -18.83 -32.01 13.55
N VAL A 92 -18.21 -33.19 13.55
CA VAL A 92 -16.91 -33.44 14.19
C VAL A 92 -15.95 -34.00 13.17
N ARG A 93 -14.76 -33.40 13.06
CA ARG A 93 -13.61 -33.99 12.36
C ARG A 93 -12.61 -34.50 13.37
N TYR A 94 -12.15 -35.73 13.23
CA TYR A 94 -11.27 -36.37 14.20
C TYR A 94 -10.16 -37.19 13.54
N ASP A 95 -9.10 -37.46 14.31
CA ASP A 95 -8.01 -38.37 13.93
C ASP A 95 -8.42 -39.82 14.26
N PRO A 96 -8.55 -40.73 13.28
CA PRO A 96 -8.92 -42.12 13.53
C PRO A 96 -7.95 -42.88 14.45
N SER A 97 -6.67 -42.46 14.47
CA SER A 97 -5.63 -43.05 15.31
C SER A 97 -5.60 -42.49 16.73
N ALA A 98 -6.22 -41.31 16.94
CA ALA A 98 -6.33 -40.65 18.24
C ALA A 98 -7.66 -39.88 18.33
N PRO A 99 -8.81 -40.55 18.55
CA PRO A 99 -10.13 -39.92 18.45
C PRO A 99 -10.37 -38.76 19.43
N SER A 100 -9.62 -38.66 20.52
CA SER A 100 -9.67 -37.49 21.42
C SER A 100 -9.19 -36.20 20.76
N ARG A 101 -8.44 -36.29 19.65
CA ARG A 101 -8.07 -35.16 18.79
C ARG A 101 -9.19 -34.95 17.77
N ALA A 102 -10.07 -34.01 18.09
CA ALA A 102 -11.15 -33.63 17.20
C ALA A 102 -11.36 -32.12 17.18
N VAL A 103 -12.01 -31.64 16.12
CA VAL A 103 -12.45 -30.25 15.96
C VAL A 103 -13.89 -30.24 15.48
N THR A 104 -14.60 -29.16 15.81
CA THR A 104 -15.94 -28.87 15.31
C THR A 104 -15.99 -27.47 14.69
N THR A 105 -17.11 -27.10 14.10
CA THR A 105 -17.31 -25.75 13.55
C THR A 105 -17.10 -24.70 14.63
N GLY A 106 -16.34 -23.64 14.33
CA GLY A 106 -16.01 -22.59 15.30
C GLY A 106 -14.81 -22.92 16.19
N ALA A 107 -14.17 -24.09 16.02
CA ALA A 107 -12.95 -24.41 16.78
C ALA A 107 -11.85 -23.36 16.56
N SER A 108 -11.23 -22.91 17.66
CA SER A 108 -10.18 -21.87 17.67
C SER A 108 -9.05 -22.19 16.69
N ALA A 109 -8.63 -23.46 16.63
CA ALA A 109 -7.61 -23.94 15.69
C ALA A 109 -8.03 -23.81 14.21
N LEU A 110 -9.30 -24.04 13.87
CA LEU A 110 -9.78 -23.85 12.51
C LEU A 110 -9.85 -22.37 12.15
N VAL A 111 -10.40 -21.55 13.04
CA VAL A 111 -10.54 -20.10 12.84
C VAL A 111 -9.16 -19.44 12.71
N THR A 112 -8.21 -19.79 13.59
CA THR A 112 -6.83 -19.27 13.55
C THR A 112 -6.12 -19.66 12.26
N ALA A 113 -6.21 -20.94 11.84
CA ALA A 113 -5.56 -21.39 10.60
C ALA A 113 -6.16 -20.74 9.35
N ASP A 114 -7.50 -20.60 9.30
CA ASP A 114 -8.19 -19.95 8.19
C ASP A 114 -7.82 -18.47 8.09
N ARG A 115 -7.90 -17.75 9.23
CA ARG A 115 -7.50 -16.35 9.35
C ARG A 115 -6.04 -16.14 8.91
N ALA A 116 -5.13 -16.98 9.41
CA ALA A 116 -3.72 -16.91 9.05
C ALA A 116 -3.47 -17.12 7.56
N SER A 117 -4.15 -18.11 6.96
CA SER A 117 -4.04 -18.38 5.53
C SER A 117 -4.61 -17.24 4.66
N THR A 118 -5.73 -16.65 5.09
CA THR A 118 -6.38 -15.53 4.41
C THR A 118 -5.50 -14.29 4.45
N TYR A 119 -4.99 -13.92 5.63
CA TYR A 119 -4.10 -12.77 5.76
C TYR A 119 -2.77 -12.94 5.02
N ALA A 120 -2.18 -14.15 5.04
CA ALA A 120 -1.00 -14.45 4.26
C ALA A 120 -1.27 -14.26 2.75
N THR A 121 -2.40 -14.77 2.25
CA THR A 121 -2.80 -14.64 0.84
C THR A 121 -3.01 -13.18 0.45
N VAL A 122 -3.79 -12.43 1.22
CA VAL A 122 -4.04 -11.00 0.97
C VAL A 122 -2.74 -10.21 0.95
N THR A 123 -1.81 -10.52 1.86
CA THR A 123 -0.50 -9.85 1.93
C THR A 123 0.34 -10.12 0.67
N VAL A 124 0.40 -11.36 0.19
CA VAL A 124 1.10 -11.70 -1.05
C VAL A 124 0.47 -10.98 -2.24
N VAL A 125 -0.86 -11.00 -2.36
CA VAL A 125 -1.59 -10.31 -3.44
C VAL A 125 -1.31 -8.81 -3.40
N ALA A 126 -1.30 -8.19 -2.21
CA ALA A 126 -1.02 -6.77 -2.05
C ALA A 126 0.42 -6.41 -2.50
N VAL A 127 1.41 -7.23 -2.16
CA VAL A 127 2.80 -7.05 -2.63
C VAL A 127 2.90 -7.20 -4.14
N LEU A 128 2.28 -8.22 -4.73
CA LEU A 128 2.27 -8.41 -6.18
C LEU A 128 1.60 -7.25 -6.92
N ALA A 129 0.46 -6.77 -6.41
CA ALA A 129 -0.22 -5.60 -6.95
C ALA A 129 0.64 -4.34 -6.87
N MET A 130 1.31 -4.11 -5.73
CA MET A 130 2.26 -3.00 -5.57
C MET A 130 3.40 -3.08 -6.59
N LEU A 131 4.02 -4.25 -6.76
CA LEU A 131 5.10 -4.47 -7.73
C LEU A 131 4.62 -4.25 -9.17
N ALA A 132 3.42 -4.74 -9.51
CA ALA A 132 2.83 -4.52 -10.83
C ALA A 132 2.57 -3.03 -11.10
N VAL A 133 2.01 -2.30 -10.13
CA VAL A 133 1.80 -0.85 -10.23
C VAL A 133 3.13 -0.12 -10.39
N ASN A 134 4.15 -0.46 -9.60
CA ASN A 134 5.48 0.12 -9.70
C ASN A 134 6.11 -0.13 -11.08
N GLY A 135 6.08 -1.36 -11.57
CA GLY A 135 6.61 -1.72 -12.89
C GLY A 135 5.88 -0.98 -14.01
N PHE A 136 4.55 -0.94 -13.96
CA PHE A 136 3.72 -0.23 -14.92
C PHE A 136 4.02 1.28 -14.93
N LEU A 137 4.07 1.91 -13.75
CA LEU A 137 4.33 3.34 -13.64
C LEU A 137 5.78 3.70 -13.97
N LEU A 138 6.76 2.86 -13.60
CA LEU A 138 8.15 3.03 -14.01
C LEU A 138 8.26 3.03 -15.54
N PHE A 139 7.59 2.08 -16.19
CA PHE A 139 7.54 2.00 -17.63
C PHE A 139 6.86 3.24 -18.26
N LYS A 140 5.64 3.57 -17.82
CA LYS A 140 4.83 4.65 -18.40
C LYS A 140 5.36 6.06 -18.14
N ARG A 141 5.98 6.29 -16.97
CA ARG A 141 6.40 7.63 -16.55
C ARG A 141 7.87 7.91 -16.75
N PHE A 142 8.73 6.88 -16.82
CA PHE A 142 10.16 7.08 -16.95
C PHE A 142 10.70 6.49 -18.26
N VAL A 143 10.41 5.22 -18.54
CA VAL A 143 10.97 4.53 -19.72
C VAL A 143 10.38 5.08 -21.02
N GLN A 144 9.05 5.10 -21.14
CA GLN A 144 8.37 5.52 -22.36
C GLN A 144 8.67 6.99 -22.71
N PRO A 145 8.56 7.97 -21.79
CA PRO A 145 8.89 9.36 -22.10
C PRO A 145 10.35 9.58 -22.48
N SER A 146 11.29 8.85 -21.87
CA SER A 146 12.73 8.96 -22.22
C SER A 146 13.08 8.49 -23.63
N ARG A 147 12.21 7.65 -24.24
CA ARG A 147 12.40 7.14 -25.61
C ARG A 147 11.76 8.04 -26.67
N ARG A 148 11.00 9.06 -26.27
CA ARG A 148 10.37 9.97 -27.21
C ARG A 148 11.36 10.99 -27.74
N LYS A 149 11.13 11.40 -28.99
CA LYS A 149 11.90 12.47 -29.62
C LYS A 149 11.58 13.80 -28.95
N ALA A 150 12.58 14.69 -28.94
CA ALA A 150 12.35 16.07 -28.56
C ALA A 150 11.45 16.74 -29.61
N GLY A 151 10.38 17.36 -29.14
CA GLY A 151 9.45 18.17 -29.92
C GLY A 151 9.81 19.64 -29.83
N ALA A 152 8.82 20.49 -30.13
CA ALA A 152 8.99 21.94 -30.08
C ALA A 152 9.32 22.44 -28.67
N SER A 153 10.10 23.53 -28.62
CA SER A 153 10.29 24.30 -27.39
C SER A 153 9.02 25.08 -27.08
N VAL A 154 8.46 24.87 -25.89
CA VAL A 154 7.20 25.49 -25.46
C VAL A 154 7.48 26.35 -24.22
N PRO A 155 6.99 27.60 -24.17
CA PRO A 155 7.05 28.39 -22.94
C PRO A 155 6.20 27.71 -21.86
N MET A 156 6.82 27.44 -20.72
CA MET A 156 6.16 26.85 -19.56
C MET A 156 6.45 27.66 -18.30
N ARG A 157 5.47 27.66 -17.40
CA ARG A 157 5.64 28.17 -16.04
C ARG A 157 5.45 27.06 -15.03
N ARG A 158 6.25 27.07 -13.97
CA ARG A 158 6.02 26.20 -12.82
C ARG A 158 4.89 26.77 -11.98
N ILE A 159 3.96 25.90 -11.61
CA ILE A 159 2.93 26.20 -10.61
C ILE A 159 3.00 25.14 -9.51
N LYS A 160 2.87 25.57 -8.26
CA LYS A 160 2.63 24.66 -7.13
C LYS A 160 1.15 24.62 -6.84
N VAL A 161 0.62 23.43 -6.59
CA VAL A 161 -0.79 23.25 -6.23
C VAL A 161 -0.85 22.54 -4.89
N GLN A 162 -1.47 23.21 -3.92
CA GLN A 162 -1.68 22.69 -2.58
C GLN A 162 -3.13 22.21 -2.42
N ARG A 163 -3.29 20.96 -1.99
CA ARG A 163 -4.58 20.38 -1.60
C ARG A 163 -4.48 19.81 -0.19
N GLY A 164 -5.04 20.55 0.77
CA GLY A 164 -4.82 20.29 2.19
C GLY A 164 -3.35 20.49 2.55
N LEU A 165 -2.73 19.47 3.14
CA LEU A 165 -1.33 19.49 3.53
C LEU A 165 -0.37 18.95 2.44
N LEU A 166 -0.91 18.50 1.30
CA LEU A 166 -0.11 17.97 0.20
C LEU A 166 0.09 19.02 -0.89
N THR A 167 1.35 19.22 -1.26
CA THR A 167 1.75 20.12 -2.34
C THR A 167 2.33 19.32 -3.50
N ARG A 168 2.04 19.72 -4.73
CA ARG A 168 2.61 19.13 -5.95
C ARG A 168 3.09 20.19 -6.92
N SER A 169 4.16 19.85 -7.62
CA SER A 169 4.65 20.63 -8.75
C SER A 169 3.92 20.27 -10.04
N TRP A 170 3.59 21.30 -10.79
CA TRP A 170 3.02 21.22 -12.12
C TRP A 170 3.75 22.19 -13.04
N LEU A 171 3.74 21.88 -14.33
CA LEU A 171 4.11 22.80 -15.39
C LEU A 171 2.86 23.16 -16.17
N GLU A 172 2.67 24.44 -16.38
CA GLU A 172 1.62 24.96 -17.24
C GLU A 172 2.25 25.41 -18.55
N ALA A 173 1.78 24.81 -19.65
CA ALA A 173 2.19 25.17 -21.00
C ALA A 173 1.41 26.39 -21.48
N ASP A 174 2.13 27.46 -21.79
CA ASP A 174 1.59 28.68 -22.36
C ASP A 174 1.37 28.49 -23.86
N THR A 175 0.20 27.95 -24.20
CA THR A 175 -0.23 27.65 -25.56
C THR A 175 -1.68 28.07 -25.73
N ALA A 176 -2.16 28.16 -26.98
CA ALA A 176 -3.55 28.50 -27.29
C ALA A 176 -4.58 27.60 -26.56
N THR A 177 -4.19 26.39 -26.16
CA THR A 177 -4.99 25.52 -25.31
C THR A 177 -4.14 25.08 -24.13
N PRO A 178 -4.25 25.70 -22.94
CA PRO A 178 -3.35 25.42 -21.83
C PRO A 178 -3.35 23.93 -21.48
N ARG A 179 -2.16 23.45 -21.10
CA ARG A 179 -1.93 22.07 -20.69
C ARG A 179 -1.18 22.06 -19.38
N TRP A 180 -1.62 21.21 -18.47
CA TRP A 180 -1.04 21.09 -17.14
C TRP A 180 -0.37 19.73 -17.00
N ILE A 181 0.92 19.73 -16.75
CA ILE A 181 1.77 18.54 -16.66
C ILE A 181 2.19 18.36 -15.20
N PRO A 182 1.66 17.37 -14.48
CA PRO A 182 2.15 17.07 -13.14
C PRO A 182 3.55 16.47 -13.25
N VAL A 183 4.52 17.03 -12.53
CA VAL A 183 5.92 16.59 -12.57
C VAL A 183 6.40 16.17 -11.18
N TYR A 184 7.30 15.20 -11.14
CA TYR A 184 8.00 14.90 -9.89
C TYR A 184 8.87 16.09 -9.50
N PHE A 185 9.02 16.33 -8.20
CA PHE A 185 9.91 17.36 -7.71
C PHE A 185 11.36 17.11 -8.16
N SER A 186 11.95 18.15 -8.76
CA SER A 186 13.39 18.31 -8.94
C SER A 186 13.84 19.66 -8.37
N PRO A 187 15.04 19.78 -7.75
CA PRO A 187 15.56 21.06 -7.28
C PRO A 187 15.60 22.16 -8.34
N THR A 188 15.82 21.81 -9.62
CA THR A 188 15.81 22.77 -10.74
C THR A 188 14.48 23.49 -10.93
N LEU A 189 13.37 22.93 -10.45
CA LEU A 189 12.07 23.59 -10.44
C LEU A 189 12.03 24.81 -9.49
N ILE A 190 12.88 24.86 -8.46
CA ILE A 190 12.88 25.97 -7.48
C ILE A 190 13.30 27.28 -8.14
N GLY A 191 14.39 27.24 -8.91
CA GLY A 191 14.96 28.41 -9.57
C GLY A 191 14.41 28.68 -10.97
N LEU A 192 13.43 27.88 -11.46
CA LEU A 192 12.93 28.02 -12.82
C LEU A 192 12.27 29.40 -13.03
N PRO A 193 12.81 30.25 -13.92
CA PRO A 193 12.20 31.53 -14.28
C PRO A 193 10.82 31.30 -14.90
N SER A 194 9.89 32.22 -14.70
CA SER A 194 8.54 32.12 -15.25
C SER A 194 8.28 33.29 -16.21
N PRO A 195 8.11 33.07 -17.53
CA PRO A 195 8.12 31.79 -18.26
C PRO A 195 9.53 31.31 -18.68
N SER A 196 9.72 29.99 -18.78
CA SER A 196 10.93 29.35 -19.32
C SER A 196 10.60 28.51 -20.55
N ARG A 197 11.46 28.57 -21.58
CA ARG A 197 11.34 27.70 -22.76
C ARG A 197 11.89 26.32 -22.46
N VAL A 198 11.04 25.29 -22.58
CA VAL A 198 11.41 23.90 -22.28
C VAL A 198 11.16 23.00 -23.47
N GLU A 199 12.02 22.01 -23.67
CA GLU A 199 11.83 21.00 -24.71
C GLU A 199 10.83 19.94 -24.25
N VAL A 200 9.80 19.69 -25.04
CA VAL A 200 8.81 18.66 -24.74
C VAL A 200 9.24 17.31 -25.32
N LEU A 201 9.24 16.24 -24.53
CA LEU A 201 9.55 14.88 -24.99
C LEU A 201 8.25 14.11 -25.32
N GLY A 202 7.79 14.28 -26.56
CA GLY A 202 6.50 13.79 -27.06
C GLY A 202 5.55 14.91 -27.48
N ASP A 203 4.26 14.62 -27.50
CA ASP A 203 3.21 15.56 -27.92
C ASP A 203 2.19 15.81 -26.81
N LEU A 204 2.03 17.06 -26.38
CA LEU A 204 1.09 17.48 -25.32
C LEU A 204 -0.39 17.24 -25.65
N ARG A 205 -0.74 17.02 -26.92
CA ARG A 205 -2.12 16.79 -27.35
C ARG A 205 -2.50 15.32 -27.31
N THR A 206 -1.57 14.43 -27.60
CA THR A 206 -1.84 13.00 -27.78
C THR A 206 -1.24 12.14 -26.66
N ASP A 207 -0.11 12.54 -26.10
CA ASP A 207 0.59 11.74 -25.11
C ASP A 207 0.06 11.98 -23.69
N ARG A 208 -0.36 10.88 -23.06
CA ARG A 208 -0.88 10.93 -21.69
C ARG A 208 0.17 11.32 -20.64
N HIS A 209 1.41 10.88 -20.79
CA HIS A 209 2.50 11.17 -19.85
C HIS A 209 3.64 11.78 -20.64
N VAL A 210 4.02 13.02 -20.32
CA VAL A 210 5.03 13.75 -21.08
C VAL A 210 6.13 14.20 -20.13
N ALA A 211 7.38 13.92 -20.51
CA ALA A 211 8.55 14.45 -19.83
C ALA A 211 8.96 15.75 -20.52
N VAL A 212 9.61 16.65 -19.78
CA VAL A 212 10.18 17.87 -20.34
C VAL A 212 11.66 17.92 -20.05
N ARG A 213 12.44 18.55 -20.93
CA ARG A 213 13.86 18.80 -20.71
C ARG A 213 14.10 20.29 -20.52
N ILE A 214 14.81 20.61 -19.44
CA ILE A 214 15.19 21.96 -19.02
C ILE A 214 16.68 21.94 -18.75
N ASP A 215 17.45 22.77 -19.45
CA ASP A 215 18.91 22.88 -19.29
C ASP A 215 19.64 21.52 -19.28
N GLY A 216 19.18 20.59 -20.13
CA GLY A 216 19.71 19.22 -20.22
C GLY A 216 19.17 18.22 -19.19
N GLU A 217 18.51 18.67 -18.11
CA GLU A 217 17.84 17.80 -17.13
C GLU A 217 16.44 17.39 -17.62
N VAL A 218 16.09 16.11 -17.48
CA VAL A 218 14.76 15.60 -17.81
C VAL A 218 13.88 15.57 -16.56
N LEU A 219 12.80 16.33 -16.57
CA LEU A 219 11.74 16.27 -15.57
C LEU A 219 10.68 15.24 -15.99
N TYR A 220 10.48 14.26 -15.12
CA TYR A 220 9.57 13.15 -15.37
C TYR A 220 8.15 13.45 -14.87
N PRO A 221 7.11 12.98 -15.61
CA PRO A 221 5.73 13.19 -15.22
C PRO A 221 5.36 12.39 -13.96
N ALA A 222 4.76 13.07 -12.98
CA ALA A 222 4.14 12.45 -11.80
C ALA A 222 2.71 11.94 -12.08
N GLY A 223 2.16 12.23 -13.26
CA GLY A 223 0.81 11.84 -13.64
C GLY A 223 0.50 12.18 -15.09
N SER A 224 -0.78 12.11 -15.46
CA SER A 224 -1.20 12.40 -16.82
C SER A 224 -1.31 13.89 -17.08
N VAL A 225 -0.96 14.32 -18.30
CA VAL A 225 -1.25 15.66 -18.84
C VAL A 225 -2.74 15.94 -18.72
N ARG A 226 -3.09 17.16 -18.31
CA ARG A 226 -4.47 17.61 -18.12
C ARG A 226 -4.79 18.77 -19.06
N THR A 227 -6.08 18.89 -19.36
CA THR A 227 -6.71 19.96 -20.15
C THR A 227 -7.56 20.91 -19.29
N ALA A 228 -7.57 20.69 -17.96
CA ALA A 228 -8.20 21.57 -17.00
C ALA A 228 -7.22 21.88 -15.88
N GLU A 229 -7.38 23.06 -15.27
CA GLU A 229 -6.54 23.49 -14.17
C GLU A 229 -6.62 22.51 -12.98
N PRO A 230 -5.48 22.15 -12.38
CA PRO A 230 -5.46 21.27 -11.22
C PRO A 230 -6.20 21.88 -10.02
N ARG A 231 -7.07 21.08 -9.40
CA ARG A 231 -7.82 21.49 -8.20
C ARG A 231 -6.90 21.70 -7.00
N GLY A 232 -6.99 22.88 -6.38
CA GLY A 232 -6.30 23.23 -5.14
C GLY A 232 -5.95 24.71 -5.09
N ARG A 233 -5.28 25.14 -4.02
CA ARG A 233 -4.72 26.50 -3.94
C ARG A 233 -3.47 26.56 -4.81
N ARG A 234 -3.48 27.47 -5.78
CA ARG A 234 -2.34 27.76 -6.65
C ARG A 234 -1.32 28.63 -5.90
N LEU A 235 -0.06 28.26 -6.04
CA LEU A 235 1.10 28.97 -5.50
C LEU A 235 2.07 29.14 -6.67
N ASP A 236 2.11 30.33 -7.24
CA ASP A 236 2.96 30.63 -8.38
C ASP A 236 4.41 30.94 -7.95
N ASN A 237 5.33 30.75 -8.88
CA ASN A 237 6.68 31.28 -8.74
C ASN A 237 6.67 32.81 -8.94
N PRO A 238 7.62 33.53 -8.33
CA PRO A 238 7.78 34.97 -8.56
C PRO A 238 8.08 35.20 -10.05
N SER A 239 7.60 36.34 -10.55
CA SER A 239 7.80 36.78 -11.93
C SER A 239 9.24 37.21 -12.21
N GLU A 240 10.02 37.53 -11.16
CA GLU A 240 11.40 37.96 -11.27
C GLU A 240 12.37 36.93 -10.67
N PRO A 241 13.61 36.84 -11.19
CA PRO A 241 14.67 36.02 -10.58
C PRO A 241 14.91 36.47 -9.13
N ASP A 242 14.72 35.54 -8.21
CA ASP A 242 14.88 35.74 -6.77
C ASP A 242 16.20 35.09 -6.34
N GLU A 243 17.16 35.91 -5.87
CA GLU A 243 18.48 35.45 -5.43
C GLU A 243 18.37 34.43 -4.29
N GLU A 244 17.44 34.61 -3.36
CA GLU A 244 17.21 33.71 -2.25
C GLU A 244 16.70 32.35 -2.74
N ARG A 245 15.82 32.33 -3.75
CA ARG A 245 15.39 31.08 -4.40
C ARG A 245 16.47 30.43 -5.24
N THR A 246 17.36 31.22 -5.81
CA THR A 246 18.51 30.71 -6.58
C THR A 246 19.47 29.99 -5.64
N LEU A 247 19.73 30.58 -4.47
CA LEU A 247 20.47 29.93 -3.37
C LEU A 247 19.74 28.68 -2.83
N ALA A 248 18.41 28.75 -2.69
CA ALA A 248 17.60 27.60 -2.27
C ALA A 248 17.59 26.47 -3.31
N ALA A 249 17.62 26.79 -4.61
CA ALA A 249 17.73 25.83 -5.70
C ALA A 249 19.11 25.16 -5.75
N ALA A 250 20.17 25.90 -5.39
CA ALA A 250 21.52 25.37 -5.26
C ALA A 250 21.67 24.43 -4.04
N THR A 251 20.79 24.57 -3.04
CA THR A 251 20.83 23.73 -1.83
C THR A 251 20.11 22.39 -2.07
N PRO A 252 20.77 21.24 -1.88
CA PRO A 252 20.14 19.95 -2.10
C PRO A 252 19.03 19.69 -1.08
N VAL A 253 17.77 19.67 -1.54
CA VAL A 253 16.63 19.31 -0.69
C VAL A 253 16.75 17.86 -0.24
N ARG A 254 16.93 17.59 1.05
CA ARG A 254 17.09 16.23 1.58
C ARG A 254 15.83 15.38 1.36
N LEU A 255 15.99 14.06 1.17
CA LEU A 255 14.86 13.11 1.11
C LEU A 255 14.01 13.14 2.39
N ALA A 256 14.62 13.40 3.55
CA ALA A 256 13.90 13.56 4.81
C ALA A 256 12.81 14.65 4.74
N ARG A 257 13.05 15.76 4.03
CA ARG A 257 12.04 16.83 3.85
C ARG A 257 10.88 16.35 2.98
N GLN A 258 11.16 15.46 2.02
CA GLN A 258 10.14 14.83 1.18
C GLN A 258 9.27 13.86 1.98
N PHE A 259 9.84 13.04 2.86
CA PHE A 259 9.06 12.21 3.77
C PHE A 259 8.18 13.04 4.72
N ARG A 260 8.69 14.18 5.23
CA ARG A 260 7.87 15.10 6.04
C ARG A 260 6.68 15.67 5.27
N ALA A 261 6.86 15.99 3.99
CA ALA A 261 5.76 16.44 3.14
C ALA A 261 4.69 15.35 2.91
N ASP A 262 5.06 14.07 3.05
CA ASP A 262 4.16 12.93 2.90
C ASP A 262 3.47 12.51 4.22
N LEU A 263 3.97 12.96 5.38
CA LEU A 263 3.44 12.64 6.71
C LEU A 263 1.92 12.82 6.87
N PRO A 264 1.29 13.87 6.31
CA PRO A 264 -0.16 14.06 6.43
C PRO A 264 -1.00 12.86 5.96
N VAL A 265 -0.49 12.03 5.05
CA VAL A 265 -1.20 10.84 4.56
C VAL A 265 -1.37 9.78 5.65
N LEU A 266 -0.49 9.78 6.66
CA LEU A 266 -0.49 8.79 7.74
C LEU A 266 -1.58 9.01 8.78
N ALA A 267 -2.15 10.22 8.86
CA ALA A 267 -3.17 10.55 9.86
C ALA A 267 -4.42 9.64 9.76
N VAL A 268 -4.70 9.10 8.57
CA VAL A 268 -5.84 8.21 8.32
C VAL A 268 -5.57 6.78 8.81
N ALA A 269 -4.31 6.36 8.90
CA ALA A 269 -3.93 4.99 9.21
C ALA A 269 -4.45 4.46 10.56
N PRO A 270 -4.28 5.16 11.71
CA PRO A 270 -4.79 4.67 12.99
C PRO A 270 -6.32 4.61 13.05
N VAL A 271 -7.03 5.46 12.30
CA VAL A 271 -8.49 5.45 12.21
C VAL A 271 -8.97 4.20 11.47
N VAL A 272 -8.35 3.88 10.33
CA VAL A 272 -8.65 2.66 9.58
C VAL A 272 -8.29 1.41 10.38
N GLY A 273 -7.15 1.42 11.08
CA GLY A 273 -6.76 0.34 11.97
C GLY A 273 -7.77 0.13 13.10
N ALA A 274 -8.31 1.20 13.69
CA ALA A 274 -9.26 1.10 14.80
C ALA A 274 -10.60 0.52 14.32
N PHE A 275 -11.06 0.99 13.17
CA PHE A 275 -12.24 0.42 12.53
C PHE A 275 -12.07 -1.08 12.24
N TRP A 276 -10.92 -1.49 11.68
CA TRP A 276 -10.67 -2.90 11.39
C TRP A 276 -10.62 -3.76 12.65
N ALA A 277 -9.89 -3.32 13.68
CA ALA A 277 -9.77 -4.03 14.95
C ALA A 277 -11.13 -4.23 15.64
N LEU A 278 -12.03 -3.26 15.50
CA LEU A 278 -13.39 -3.36 16.02
C LEU A 278 -14.23 -4.39 15.25
N VAL A 279 -14.10 -4.42 13.92
CA VAL A 279 -14.88 -5.32 13.05
C VAL A 279 -14.41 -6.77 13.14
N ASP A 280 -13.10 -7.02 13.19
CA ASP A 280 -12.51 -8.37 13.21
C ASP A 280 -12.26 -8.90 14.64
N GLY A 281 -12.50 -8.07 15.67
CA GLY A 281 -12.27 -8.45 17.07
C GLY A 281 -10.80 -8.70 17.42
N SER A 282 -9.86 -8.30 16.56
CA SER A 282 -8.42 -8.58 16.69
C SER A 282 -7.69 -7.69 17.70
N GLY A 283 -8.40 -6.75 18.34
CA GLY A 283 -7.89 -5.93 19.42
C GLY A 283 -6.68 -5.06 19.03
N PHE A 284 -5.77 -4.85 19.98
CA PHE A 284 -4.61 -3.96 19.77
C PHE A 284 -3.64 -4.47 18.70
N ALA A 285 -3.42 -5.78 18.60
CA ALA A 285 -2.52 -6.37 17.62
C ALA A 285 -3.03 -6.15 16.18
N GLY A 286 -4.33 -6.37 15.95
CA GLY A 286 -4.97 -6.07 14.67
C GLY A 286 -4.94 -4.59 14.33
N TRP A 287 -5.24 -3.73 15.31
CA TRP A 287 -5.17 -2.27 15.16
C TRP A 287 -3.78 -1.83 14.68
N LEU A 288 -2.73 -2.26 15.38
CA LEU A 288 -1.35 -1.88 15.07
C LEU A 288 -0.93 -2.39 13.69
N THR A 289 -1.24 -3.65 13.39
CA THR A 289 -0.92 -4.29 12.11
C THR A 289 -1.52 -3.53 10.93
N VAL A 290 -2.83 -3.27 10.99
CA VAL A 290 -3.53 -2.55 9.91
C VAL A 290 -3.06 -1.10 9.82
N SER A 291 -2.83 -0.43 10.95
CA SER A 291 -2.31 0.94 10.96
C SER A 291 -0.95 1.05 10.27
N VAL A 292 -0.03 0.12 10.57
CA VAL A 292 1.30 0.10 9.93
C VAL A 292 1.19 -0.16 8.43
N LEU A 293 0.34 -1.11 8.00
CA LEU A 293 0.13 -1.38 6.58
C LEU A 293 -0.45 -0.16 5.86
N ILE A 294 -1.52 0.45 6.38
CA ILE A 294 -2.16 1.62 5.76
C ILE A 294 -1.18 2.80 5.71
N ALA A 295 -0.38 3.02 6.76
CA ALA A 295 0.66 4.04 6.75
C ALA A 295 1.73 3.79 5.68
N ALA A 296 2.21 2.54 5.55
CA ALA A 296 3.18 2.16 4.54
C ALA A 296 2.64 2.37 3.12
N PHE A 297 1.43 1.88 2.85
CA PHE A 297 0.77 2.09 1.55
C PHE A 297 0.47 3.57 1.29
N GLY A 298 0.13 4.34 2.32
CA GLY A 298 -0.06 5.79 2.24
C GLY A 298 1.22 6.51 1.79
N PHE A 299 2.36 6.19 2.38
CA PHE A 299 3.66 6.73 1.97
C PHE A 299 4.01 6.35 0.53
N TRP A 300 3.85 5.07 0.18
CA TRP A 300 4.08 4.60 -1.18
C TRP A 300 3.20 5.33 -2.20
N TRP A 301 1.92 5.52 -1.87
CA TRP A 301 0.99 6.26 -2.70
C TRP A 301 1.34 7.74 -2.84
N ALA A 302 1.78 8.39 -1.77
CA ALA A 302 2.26 9.77 -1.79
C ALA A 302 3.48 9.91 -2.72
N ALA A 303 4.43 8.99 -2.60
CA ALA A 303 5.61 8.93 -3.46
C ALA A 303 5.25 8.74 -4.94
N LEU A 304 4.33 7.82 -5.25
CA LEU A 304 3.83 7.64 -6.62
C LEU A 304 3.17 8.89 -7.16
N ARG A 305 2.52 9.71 -6.34
CA ARG A 305 1.85 10.93 -6.80
C ARG A 305 2.77 12.13 -6.94
N GLY A 306 4.01 12.06 -6.46
CA GLY A 306 5.03 13.10 -6.60
C GLY A 306 4.77 14.33 -5.74
N SER A 307 5.02 14.24 -4.43
CA SER A 307 4.97 15.38 -3.51
C SER A 307 6.11 16.38 -3.77
N ASP A 308 5.83 17.65 -3.45
CA ASP A 308 6.76 18.76 -3.56
C ASP A 308 7.18 19.25 -2.15
N PRO A 309 8.44 19.05 -1.73
CA PRO A 309 8.96 19.47 -0.43
C PRO A 309 9.46 20.93 -0.37
N SER A 310 9.26 21.74 -1.41
CA SER A 310 9.80 23.12 -1.51
C SER A 310 8.92 24.21 -0.85
N LEU A 311 8.11 23.83 0.14
CA LEU A 311 7.49 24.78 1.07
C LEU A 311 8.46 25.11 2.19
#